data_AF-A0A8T0SZJ3-F1
#
_entry.id   AF-A0A8T0SZJ3-F1
#
_cell.length_a   1.000
_cell.length_b   1.000
_cell.length_c   1.000
_cell.angle_alpha   90.00
_cell.angle_beta   90.00
_cell.angle_gamma   90.00
#
_symmetry.space_group_name_H-M   'P 1'
#
loop_
_entity.id
_entity.type
_entity.pdbx_description
1 polymer ?
#
loop_
_entity_poly.entity_id
_entity_poly.type
_entity_poly.pdbx_seq_one_letter_code
_entity_poly.pdbx_strand_id
1 'polypeptide(L)'
;MTLPIRRTLANPVVLLFLSAVSSSSLPPEDGIRVVSAEKQIHLTGPIARVILTLEVENAAATTDASRVLLAFTPREVEHLAFVGATRVEGKHRKKAHEPLRVEPSDLPATPNGARLFSALLSTHLKPGEATTLEVLYVLTHVVDPYPAGVVSQSESQLVYYHDSAVLLTPYHVLEQVTYIKMPSNRIECSTTVDPTSRAGAEIKYGTYYNRMPITYLPISVRYEVGPFAVVEKLEREVDIPRQGHIKVTDQYKMRHDGAWYKRIFSRPECPRIWPFANTLSSSIKDRLYFTLLQGPRYGWHCTPSFIAGYGLPLEDFLFESVDGRRYINLTFGIPQLDTVVDDFATTVILPEGSKNPQAVVHFPTKID
;
A
#
# COMPACT_ATOMS: atom_id res chain seq x y z
N MET A 1 39.83 81.89 17.81
CA MET A 1 40.09 81.37 16.45
C MET A 1 41.39 80.59 16.54
N THR A 2 41.50 79.27 16.48
CA THR A 2 40.74 78.18 15.84
C THR A 2 40.93 76.89 16.67
N LEU A 3 39.94 75.99 16.65
CA LEU A 3 39.74 74.82 17.52
C LEU A 3 40.81 73.70 17.40
N PRO A 4 40.96 72.84 18.44
CA PRO A 4 41.75 71.61 18.37
C PRO A 4 40.98 70.44 17.72
N ILE A 5 41.70 69.63 16.95
CA ILE A 5 41.21 68.43 16.26
C ILE A 5 41.01 67.30 17.28
N ARG A 6 39.75 66.92 17.54
CA ARG A 6 39.39 65.76 18.36
C ARG A 6 39.20 64.55 17.44
N ARG A 7 40.13 63.60 17.46
CA ARG A 7 39.98 62.29 16.80
C ARG A 7 38.98 61.45 17.60
N THR A 8 37.79 61.26 17.05
CA THR A 8 36.80 60.29 17.55
C THR A 8 37.18 58.89 17.08
N LEU A 9 37.56 58.02 18.02
CA LEU A 9 37.64 56.58 17.83
C LEU A 9 36.22 56.04 17.63
N ALA A 10 35.88 55.64 16.41
CA ALA A 10 34.66 54.91 16.11
C ALA A 10 34.85 53.45 16.52
N ASN A 11 34.09 53.00 17.51
CA ASN A 11 34.04 51.62 17.96
C ASN A 11 32.99 50.89 17.08
N PRO A 12 33.33 49.86 16.29
CA PRO A 12 32.33 49.15 15.52
C PRO A 12 31.54 48.24 16.47
N VAL A 13 30.29 48.59 16.73
CA VAL A 13 29.32 47.71 17.36
C VAL A 13 29.00 46.60 16.36
N VAL A 14 29.61 45.43 16.57
CA VAL A 14 29.24 44.21 15.85
C VAL A 14 27.87 43.77 16.38
N LEU A 15 26.81 44.09 15.63
CA LEU A 15 25.49 43.51 15.85
C LEU A 15 25.52 42.05 15.38
N LEU A 16 25.70 41.14 16.34
CA LEU A 16 25.40 39.72 16.17
C LEU A 16 23.88 39.58 16.01
N PHE A 17 23.42 39.43 14.77
CA PHE A 17 22.10 38.89 14.49
C PHE A 17 22.10 37.42 14.95
N LEU A 18 21.59 37.15 16.15
CA LEU A 18 21.10 35.82 16.48
C LEU A 18 19.88 35.58 15.57
N SER A 19 20.10 34.87 14.46
CA SER A 19 19.00 34.21 13.77
C SER A 19 18.41 33.21 14.75
N ALA A 20 17.19 33.48 15.20
CA ALA A 20 16.38 32.50 15.89
C ALA A 20 16.20 31.32 14.92
N VAL A 21 16.95 30.25 15.15
CA VAL A 21 16.63 28.95 14.55
C VAL A 21 15.26 28.63 15.11
N SER A 22 14.23 28.77 14.27
CA SER A 22 12.92 28.23 14.56
C SER A 22 13.11 26.72 14.59
N SER A 23 13.33 26.17 15.78
CA SER A 23 13.15 24.74 16.01
C SER A 23 11.70 24.47 15.68
N SER A 24 11.45 23.88 14.51
CA SER A 24 10.20 23.21 14.24
C SER A 24 10.07 22.14 15.33
N SER A 25 9.25 22.44 16.34
CA SER A 25 8.93 21.46 17.36
C SER A 25 8.28 20.27 16.65
N LEU A 26 8.95 19.12 16.74
CA LEU A 26 8.33 17.82 16.51
C LEU A 26 6.97 17.81 17.23
N PRO A 27 5.94 17.13 16.69
CA PRO A 27 4.66 17.05 17.38
C PRO A 27 4.89 16.59 18.82
N PRO A 28 4.13 17.15 19.79
CA PRO A 28 4.33 16.87 21.20
C PRO A 28 4.39 15.36 21.38
N GLU A 29 5.49 14.89 21.99
CA GLU A 29 5.66 13.46 22.26
C GLU A 29 4.46 13.00 23.08
N ASP A 30 3.57 12.19 22.48
CA ASP A 30 2.51 11.45 23.18
C ASP A 30 3.09 10.44 24.21
N GLY A 31 4.37 10.57 24.58
CA GLY A 31 5.13 9.63 25.41
C GLY A 31 5.41 8.29 24.75
N ILE A 32 4.92 8.09 23.52
CA ILE A 32 5.04 6.81 22.83
C ILE A 32 6.49 6.62 22.36
N ARG A 33 7.04 5.47 22.70
CA ARG A 33 8.31 4.96 22.18
C ARG A 33 8.09 3.61 21.51
N VAL A 34 8.89 3.34 20.48
CA VAL A 34 8.89 2.04 19.80
C VAL A 34 10.02 1.20 20.39
N VAL A 35 9.67 0.16 21.12
CA VAL A 35 10.63 -0.76 21.75
C VAL A 35 11.26 -1.66 20.70
N SER A 36 10.44 -2.24 19.82
CA SER A 36 10.88 -3.08 18.73
C SER A 36 10.05 -2.80 17.49
N ALA A 37 10.71 -2.72 16.33
CA ALA A 37 10.06 -2.59 15.04
C ALA A 37 10.61 -3.60 14.04
N GLU A 38 9.75 -4.44 13.50
CA GLU A 38 10.06 -5.34 12.41
C GLU A 38 9.27 -4.95 11.17
N LYS A 39 9.96 -4.55 10.10
CA LYS A 39 9.37 -4.21 8.80
C LYS A 39 9.65 -5.34 7.81
N GLN A 40 8.62 -6.07 7.38
CA GLN A 40 8.72 -7.08 6.33
C GLN A 40 8.07 -6.58 5.05
N ILE A 41 8.86 -6.46 3.99
CA ILE A 41 8.42 -6.04 2.66
C ILE A 41 8.43 -7.27 1.76
N HIS A 42 7.25 -7.65 1.28
CA HIS A 42 7.08 -8.73 0.31
C HIS A 42 6.77 -8.15 -1.06
N LEU A 43 7.70 -8.34 -2.00
CA LEU A 43 7.56 -7.89 -3.38
C LEU A 43 6.96 -9.02 -4.22
N THR A 44 5.82 -8.77 -4.85
CA THR A 44 5.13 -9.74 -5.74
C THR A 44 4.63 -9.00 -6.98
N GLY A 45 5.35 -9.13 -8.10
CA GLY A 45 5.03 -8.40 -9.33
C GLY A 45 5.06 -6.87 -9.10
N PRO A 46 3.96 -6.15 -9.40
CA PRO A 46 3.85 -4.69 -9.19
C PRO A 46 3.42 -4.29 -7.77
N ILE A 47 3.19 -5.27 -6.88
CA ILE A 47 2.64 -5.04 -5.54
C ILE A 47 3.76 -5.20 -4.50
N ALA A 48 3.88 -4.21 -3.62
CA ALA A 48 4.67 -4.33 -2.40
C ALA A 48 3.71 -4.44 -1.20
N ARG A 49 3.70 -5.60 -0.56
CA ARG A 49 2.94 -5.83 0.67
C ARG A 49 3.87 -5.66 1.85
N VAL A 50 3.58 -4.69 2.72
CA VAL A 50 4.41 -4.39 3.88
C VAL A 50 3.68 -4.74 5.16
N ILE A 51 4.34 -5.52 6.01
CA ILE A 51 3.89 -5.90 7.34
C ILE A 51 4.84 -5.22 8.34
N LEU A 52 4.30 -4.34 9.19
CA LEU A 52 5.03 -3.74 10.30
C LEU A 52 4.53 -4.36 11.60
N THR A 53 5.44 -4.96 12.35
CA THR A 53 5.18 -5.39 13.73
C THR A 53 5.86 -4.38 14.65
N LEU A 54 5.06 -3.61 15.39
CA LEU A 54 5.52 -2.55 16.26
C LEU A 54 5.17 -2.88 17.71
N GLU A 55 6.18 -3.02 18.56
CA GLU A 55 6.00 -3.01 20.01
C GLU A 55 6.11 -1.58 20.50
N VAL A 56 4.99 -0.99 20.89
CA VAL A 56 4.89 0.39 21.33
C VAL A 56 4.65 0.44 22.83
N GLU A 57 5.31 1.36 23.51
CA GLU A 57 5.15 1.59 24.93
C GLU A 57 4.81 3.06 25.17
N ASN A 58 3.84 3.31 26.05
CA ASN A 58 3.57 4.64 26.55
C ASN A 58 4.51 4.92 27.72
N ALA A 59 5.30 5.99 27.66
CA ALA A 59 6.22 6.34 28.74
C ALA A 59 5.49 6.51 30.09
N ALA A 60 6.17 6.24 31.20
CA ALA A 60 5.55 6.27 32.53
C ALA A 60 5.14 7.68 33.00
N ALA A 61 5.62 8.75 32.35
CA ALA A 61 5.41 10.14 32.75
C ALA A 61 4.36 10.88 31.89
N THR A 62 3.62 10.17 31.05
CA THR A 62 2.67 10.76 30.09
C THR A 62 1.22 10.43 30.42
N THR A 63 0.29 11.01 29.66
CA THR A 63 -1.14 10.71 29.77
C THR A 63 -1.49 9.44 28.99
N ASP A 64 -2.68 8.91 29.23
CA ASP A 64 -3.23 7.78 28.49
C ASP A 64 -3.22 8.04 26.97
N ALA A 65 -2.58 7.16 26.21
CA ALA A 65 -2.51 7.30 24.76
C ALA A 65 -3.74 6.64 24.10
N SER A 66 -4.46 7.41 23.29
CA SER A 66 -5.67 6.97 22.57
C SER A 66 -5.40 6.52 21.14
N ARG A 67 -4.22 6.83 20.61
CA ARG A 67 -3.86 6.59 19.22
C ARG A 67 -2.36 6.36 19.08
N VAL A 68 -1.95 5.73 17.99
CA VAL A 68 -0.55 5.59 17.60
C VAL A 68 -0.40 6.14 16.18
N LEU A 69 0.60 7.00 15.98
CA LEU A 69 0.87 7.63 14.69
C LEU A 69 1.76 6.75 13.81
N LEU A 70 1.34 6.56 12.57
CA LEU A 70 2.06 5.87 11.51
C LEU A 70 2.53 6.92 10.50
N ALA A 71 3.80 6.86 10.08
CA ALA A 71 4.34 7.81 9.11
C ALA A 71 4.61 7.13 7.76
N PHE A 72 4.18 7.80 6.68
CA PHE A 72 4.38 7.37 5.31
C PHE A 72 5.07 8.46 4.51
N THR A 73 5.99 8.09 3.63
CA THR A 73 6.58 9.01 2.67
C THR A 73 5.53 9.52 1.68
N PRO A 74 5.73 10.70 1.03
CA PRO A 74 4.82 11.17 -0.01
C PRO A 74 4.57 10.14 -1.11
N ARG A 75 5.62 9.43 -1.55
CA ARG A 75 5.54 8.36 -2.57
C ARG A 75 4.70 7.18 -2.09
N GLU A 76 4.87 6.75 -0.85
CA GLU A 76 4.04 5.68 -0.29
C GLU A 76 2.57 6.08 -0.24
N VAL A 77 2.25 7.33 0.16
CA VAL A 77 0.85 7.79 0.21
C VAL A 77 0.21 7.87 -1.17
N GLU A 78 0.95 8.33 -2.18
CA GLU A 78 0.45 8.38 -3.57
C GLU A 78 0.09 6.99 -4.11
N HIS A 79 0.83 5.97 -3.67
CA HIS A 79 0.73 4.60 -4.15
C HIS A 79 0.05 3.64 -3.14
N LEU A 80 -0.57 4.18 -2.09
CA LEU A 80 -1.19 3.41 -1.01
C LEU A 80 -2.55 2.86 -1.45
N ALA A 81 -2.63 1.56 -1.69
CA ALA A 81 -3.88 0.88 -2.05
C ALA A 81 -4.67 0.42 -0.81
N PHE A 82 -3.98 0.09 0.28
CA PHE A 82 -4.60 -0.36 1.52
C PHE A 82 -3.71 -0.04 2.73
N VAL A 83 -4.34 0.29 3.85
CA VAL A 83 -3.70 0.33 5.17
C VAL A 83 -4.68 -0.18 6.22
N GLY A 84 -4.21 -1.06 7.09
CA GLY A 84 -4.96 -1.56 8.24
C GLY A 84 -4.02 -1.85 9.40
N ALA A 85 -4.53 -1.75 10.61
CA ALA A 85 -3.77 -2.05 11.82
C ALA A 85 -4.57 -3.00 12.71
N THR A 86 -3.88 -3.88 13.39
CA THR A 86 -4.45 -4.84 14.35
C THR A 86 -3.64 -4.78 15.63
N ARG A 87 -4.31 -4.63 16.77
CA ARG A 87 -3.69 -4.78 18.08
C ARG A 87 -3.71 -6.25 18.47
N VAL A 88 -2.56 -6.75 18.90
CA VAL A 88 -2.40 -8.14 19.33
C VAL A 88 -2.33 -8.18 20.84
N GLU A 89 -3.31 -8.84 21.47
CA GLU A 89 -3.39 -8.98 22.92
C GLU A 89 -3.26 -10.43 23.35
N GLY A 90 -2.55 -10.67 24.46
CA GLY A 90 -2.40 -12.00 25.07
C GLY A 90 -1.04 -12.67 24.77
N LYS A 91 -0.69 -13.67 25.60
CA LYS A 91 0.55 -14.46 25.49
C LYS A 91 0.25 -15.87 24.95
N HIS A 92 1.17 -16.40 24.15
CA HIS A 92 1.13 -17.78 23.61
C HIS A 92 -0.15 -18.11 22.80
N ARG A 93 -0.78 -19.27 23.05
CA ARG A 93 -1.85 -19.88 22.23
C ARG A 93 -3.20 -19.13 22.25
N LYS A 94 -3.35 -18.06 23.03
CA LYS A 94 -4.58 -17.24 23.13
C LYS A 94 -4.29 -15.78 22.73
N LYS A 95 -3.85 -15.56 21.50
CA LYS A 95 -3.74 -14.21 20.93
C LYS A 95 -5.13 -13.75 20.48
N ALA A 96 -5.61 -12.65 21.04
CA ALA A 96 -6.73 -11.90 20.51
C ALA A 96 -6.19 -10.87 19.49
N HIS A 97 -6.86 -10.77 18.35
CA HIS A 97 -6.54 -9.81 17.30
C HIS A 97 -7.69 -8.82 17.22
N GLU A 98 -7.42 -7.59 17.62
CA GLU A 98 -8.39 -6.50 17.60
C GLU A 98 -8.10 -5.57 16.41
N PRO A 99 -8.99 -5.47 15.42
CA PRO A 99 -8.79 -4.54 14.31
C PRO A 99 -8.92 -3.10 14.80
N LEU A 100 -7.97 -2.25 14.39
CA LEU A 100 -7.94 -0.83 14.70
C LEU A 100 -8.41 -0.01 13.50
N ARG A 101 -9.11 1.08 13.78
CA ARG A 101 -9.47 2.07 12.76
C ARG A 101 -8.24 2.94 12.45
N VAL A 102 -7.88 3.03 11.17
CA VAL A 102 -6.74 3.84 10.70
C VAL A 102 -7.27 4.98 9.85
N GLU A 103 -6.88 6.21 10.18
CA GLU A 103 -7.34 7.41 9.49
C GLU A 103 -6.18 8.37 9.20
N PRO A 104 -6.24 9.17 8.11
CA PRO A 104 -5.30 10.27 7.93
C PRO A 104 -5.33 11.20 9.15
N SER A 105 -4.16 11.65 9.60
CA SER A 105 -4.06 12.59 10.72
C SER A 105 -4.19 14.03 10.23
N ASP A 106 -4.84 14.88 11.02
CA ASP A 106 -4.90 16.34 10.79
C ASP A 106 -3.58 17.04 11.16
N LEU A 107 -2.64 16.32 11.78
CA LEU A 107 -1.33 16.86 12.11
C LEU A 107 -0.57 17.26 10.84
N PRO A 108 0.22 18.36 10.89
CA PRO A 108 1.00 18.79 9.75
C PRO A 108 1.99 17.69 9.33
N ALA A 109 2.33 17.68 8.03
CA ALA A 109 3.38 16.81 7.53
C ALA A 109 4.68 17.07 8.31
N THR A 110 5.45 16.01 8.50
CA THR A 110 6.74 16.09 9.20
C THR A 110 7.72 16.95 8.38
N PRO A 111 8.84 17.41 8.95
CA PRO A 111 9.83 18.22 8.22
C PRO A 111 10.32 17.58 6.92
N ASN A 112 10.29 16.24 6.82
CA ASN A 112 10.69 15.48 5.63
C ASN A 112 9.55 15.24 4.63
N GLY A 113 8.39 15.91 4.84
CA GLY A 113 7.19 15.74 4.03
C GLY A 113 6.39 14.47 4.31
N ALA A 114 6.75 13.70 5.34
CA ALA A 114 6.02 12.47 5.67
C ALA A 114 4.61 12.81 6.17
N ARG A 115 3.62 12.08 5.68
CA ARG A 115 2.22 12.21 6.12
C ARG A 115 1.93 11.21 7.22
N LEU A 116 1.11 11.63 8.17
CA LEU A 116 0.80 10.85 9.36
C LEU A 116 -0.60 10.25 9.26
N PHE A 117 -0.76 9.02 9.74
CA PHE A 117 -2.03 8.33 9.92
C PHE A 117 -2.17 7.97 11.39
N SER A 118 -3.37 8.04 11.94
CA SER A 118 -3.68 7.67 13.31
C SER A 118 -4.33 6.29 13.34
N ALA A 119 -3.68 5.33 14.01
CA ALA A 119 -4.31 4.09 14.42
C ALA A 119 -4.98 4.30 15.79
N LEU A 120 -6.32 4.29 15.82
CA LEU A 120 -7.10 4.55 17.03
C LEU A 120 -7.17 3.30 17.90
N LEU A 121 -6.81 3.43 19.17
CA LEU A 121 -6.86 2.34 20.15
C LEU A 121 -8.23 2.34 20.84
N SER A 122 -8.95 1.21 20.78
CA SER A 122 -10.23 1.09 21.49
C SER A 122 -10.04 1.12 23.01
N THR A 123 -8.95 0.50 23.50
CA THR A 123 -8.50 0.57 24.89
C THR A 123 -7.25 1.45 24.97
N HIS A 124 -7.35 2.54 25.72
CA HIS A 124 -6.25 3.48 25.89
C HIS A 124 -5.04 2.81 26.52
N LEU A 125 -3.84 3.15 26.05
CA LEU A 125 -2.58 2.64 26.57
C LEU A 125 -2.16 3.47 27.78
N LYS A 126 -2.13 2.86 28.96
CA LYS A 126 -1.78 3.55 30.21
C LYS A 126 -0.29 3.84 30.29
N PRO A 127 0.14 4.78 31.15
CA PRO A 127 1.56 5.09 31.33
C PRO A 127 2.34 3.86 31.81
N GLY A 128 3.44 3.55 31.13
CA GLY A 128 4.28 2.36 31.36
C GLY A 128 3.73 1.06 30.75
N GLU A 129 2.58 1.09 30.07
CA GLU A 129 2.01 -0.06 29.39
C GLU A 129 2.58 -0.20 27.97
N ALA A 130 2.79 -1.44 27.54
CA ALA A 130 3.24 -1.78 26.20
C ALA A 130 2.21 -2.65 25.47
N THR A 131 2.10 -2.46 24.16
CA THR A 131 1.22 -3.24 23.29
C THR A 131 1.89 -3.51 21.94
N THR A 132 1.45 -4.56 21.26
CA THR A 132 1.96 -4.93 19.94
C THR A 132 0.92 -4.59 18.88
N LEU A 133 1.36 -3.85 17.86
CA LEU A 133 0.57 -3.48 16.69
C LEU A 133 1.12 -4.19 15.46
N GLU A 134 0.25 -4.88 14.73
CA GLU A 134 0.52 -5.43 13.40
C GLU A 134 -0.16 -4.53 12.37
N VAL A 135 0.63 -3.76 11.62
CA VAL A 135 0.16 -2.88 10.55
C VAL A 135 0.44 -3.55 9.20
N LEU A 136 -0.60 -3.69 8.39
CA LEU A 136 -0.51 -4.18 7.02
C LEU A 136 -0.83 -3.01 6.08
N TYR A 137 0.09 -2.70 5.18
CA TYR A 137 -0.20 -1.80 4.09
C TYR A 137 0.27 -2.35 2.75
N VAL A 138 -0.43 -1.98 1.69
CA VAL A 138 -0.19 -2.47 0.33
C VAL A 138 0.06 -1.27 -0.56
N LEU A 139 1.18 -1.31 -1.27
CA LEU A 139 1.57 -0.31 -2.24
C LEU A 139 1.50 -0.91 -3.65
N THR A 140 1.05 -0.11 -4.60
CA THR A 140 0.93 -0.45 -6.03
C THR A 140 1.73 0.54 -6.87
N HIS A 141 2.30 0.12 -8.00
CA HIS A 141 3.14 1.00 -8.85
C HIS A 141 4.39 1.57 -8.15
N VAL A 142 4.96 0.83 -7.20
CA VAL A 142 6.21 1.21 -6.50
C VAL A 142 7.46 0.56 -7.06
N VAL A 143 7.32 -0.19 -8.16
CA VAL A 143 8.43 -0.83 -8.86
C VAL A 143 8.67 -0.12 -10.18
N ASP A 144 9.92 0.27 -10.42
CA ASP A 144 10.31 1.05 -11.59
C ASP A 144 11.00 0.12 -12.61
N PRO A 145 10.48 -0.06 -13.84
CA PRO A 145 11.08 -0.95 -14.83
C PRO A 145 12.46 -0.48 -15.28
N TYR A 146 13.39 -1.44 -15.41
CA TYR A 146 14.75 -1.21 -15.87
C TYR A 146 15.19 -2.26 -16.93
N PRO A 147 15.77 -1.83 -18.06
CA PRO A 147 15.79 -0.44 -18.53
C PRO A 147 14.36 0.06 -18.78
N ALA A 148 14.14 1.38 -18.74
CA ALA A 148 12.90 2.00 -19.25
C ALA A 148 12.74 1.80 -20.79
N GLY A 149 13.74 1.13 -21.39
CA GLY A 149 13.93 0.82 -22.79
C GLY A 149 13.42 -0.56 -23.21
N VAL A 150 13.72 -0.88 -24.46
CA VAL A 150 13.47 -2.16 -25.13
C VAL A 150 14.18 -3.30 -24.43
N VAL A 151 13.46 -4.38 -24.15
CA VAL A 151 14.04 -5.66 -23.77
C VAL A 151 13.80 -6.68 -24.91
N SER A 152 14.77 -7.57 -25.19
CA SER A 152 14.68 -8.64 -26.20
C SER A 152 13.93 -9.87 -25.65
N GLN A 153 13.36 -10.76 -26.50
CA GLN A 153 12.35 -11.78 -26.07
C GLN A 153 12.92 -12.81 -25.11
N SER A 154 14.24 -12.92 -25.14
CA SER A 154 15.07 -13.81 -24.36
C SER A 154 15.64 -13.15 -23.10
N GLU A 155 15.43 -11.86 -22.87
CA GLU A 155 16.00 -11.11 -21.75
C GLU A 155 14.98 -10.94 -20.63
N SER A 156 15.45 -11.13 -19.40
CA SER A 156 14.68 -10.96 -18.19
C SER A 156 14.36 -9.50 -17.90
N GLN A 157 13.13 -9.20 -17.48
CA GLN A 157 12.75 -7.86 -17.04
C GLN A 157 13.36 -7.59 -15.65
N LEU A 158 14.03 -6.45 -15.48
CA LEU A 158 14.55 -5.99 -14.20
C LEU A 158 13.69 -4.83 -13.71
N VAL A 159 13.57 -4.71 -12.39
CA VAL A 159 12.88 -3.58 -11.76
C VAL A 159 13.69 -3.05 -10.59
N TYR A 160 13.55 -1.77 -10.29
CA TYR A 160 14.00 -1.17 -9.05
C TYR A 160 12.85 -1.08 -8.06
N TYR A 161 13.14 -1.44 -6.81
CA TYR A 161 12.33 -1.09 -5.65
C TYR A 161 13.13 -0.15 -4.75
N HIS A 162 12.50 0.91 -4.28
CA HIS A 162 13.10 1.96 -3.47
C HIS A 162 12.39 2.06 -2.13
N ASP A 163 13.15 2.10 -1.05
CA ASP A 163 12.61 2.22 0.33
C ASP A 163 13.69 2.79 1.25
N SER A 164 13.49 2.68 2.57
CA SER A 164 14.49 2.94 3.60
C SER A 164 14.89 1.68 4.37
N ALA A 165 16.17 1.60 4.75
CA ALA A 165 16.68 0.56 5.65
C ALA A 165 16.06 0.64 7.05
N VAL A 166 15.61 1.84 7.47
CA VAL A 166 15.02 2.10 8.78
C VAL A 166 13.56 2.51 8.65
N LEU A 167 12.76 2.18 9.65
CA LEU A 167 11.36 2.58 9.76
C LEU A 167 11.25 4.10 9.88
N LEU A 168 10.44 4.70 9.02
CA LEU A 168 10.00 6.08 9.15
C LEU A 168 8.89 6.15 10.21
N THR A 169 9.13 6.88 11.30
CA THR A 169 8.18 7.00 12.41
C THR A 169 8.41 8.32 13.16
N PRO A 170 7.35 8.96 13.70
CA PRO A 170 7.51 10.15 14.55
C PRO A 170 8.05 9.82 15.94
N TYR A 171 8.21 8.55 16.28
CA TYR A 171 8.66 8.10 17.59
C TYR A 171 10.11 7.66 17.59
N HIS A 172 10.73 7.69 18.77
CA HIS A 172 12.06 7.14 18.98
C HIS A 172 12.01 5.61 18.96
N VAL A 173 12.97 4.96 18.29
CA VAL A 173 13.00 3.51 18.09
C VAL A 173 14.21 2.89 18.77
N LEU A 174 13.99 1.97 19.72
CA LEU A 174 15.09 1.33 20.46
C LEU A 174 15.77 0.23 19.65
N GLU A 175 14.99 -0.63 19.01
CA GLU A 175 15.48 -1.73 18.17
C GLU A 175 14.64 -1.84 16.91
N GLN A 176 15.28 -2.07 15.77
CA GLN A 176 14.55 -2.33 14.53
C GLN A 176 15.29 -3.20 13.52
N VAL A 177 14.52 -3.83 12.65
CA VAL A 177 15.00 -4.64 11.54
C VAL A 177 14.06 -4.51 10.34
N THR A 178 14.63 -4.49 9.14
CA THR A 178 13.87 -4.47 7.89
C THR A 178 14.26 -5.66 7.02
N TYR A 179 13.26 -6.42 6.57
CA TYR A 179 13.40 -7.55 5.66
C TYR A 179 12.76 -7.22 4.33
N ILE A 180 13.48 -7.44 3.23
CA ILE A 180 12.94 -7.33 1.87
C ILE A 180 13.01 -8.70 1.23
N LYS A 181 11.84 -9.26 0.91
CA LYS A 181 11.67 -10.54 0.23
C LYS A 181 11.27 -10.31 -1.21
N MET A 182 12.13 -10.75 -2.12
CA MET A 182 11.95 -10.68 -3.56
C MET A 182 11.21 -11.94 -4.08
N PRO A 183 10.57 -11.85 -5.26
CA PRO A 183 9.89 -13.01 -5.87
C PRO A 183 10.88 -14.09 -6.34
N SER A 184 12.14 -13.71 -6.61
CA SER A 184 13.20 -14.62 -7.06
C SER A 184 14.51 -14.33 -6.33
N ASN A 185 15.43 -15.30 -6.35
CA ASN A 185 16.79 -15.13 -5.82
C ASN A 185 17.73 -14.41 -6.81
N ARG A 186 17.22 -13.99 -7.97
CA ARG A 186 17.99 -13.31 -9.03
C ARG A 186 17.99 -11.80 -8.80
N ILE A 187 18.82 -11.39 -7.85
CA ILE A 187 19.03 -10.00 -7.46
C ILE A 187 20.33 -9.53 -8.11
N GLU A 188 20.26 -8.45 -8.88
CA GLU A 188 21.40 -7.90 -9.63
C GLU A 188 22.23 -6.94 -8.76
N CYS A 189 21.58 -6.02 -8.06
CA CYS A 189 22.25 -5.17 -7.08
C CYS A 189 21.31 -4.75 -5.95
N SER A 190 21.91 -4.41 -4.81
CA SER A 190 21.22 -3.85 -3.65
C SER A 190 22.13 -2.86 -2.95
N THR A 191 21.57 -1.78 -2.42
CA THR A 191 22.31 -0.86 -1.54
C THR A 191 22.70 -1.58 -0.24
N THR A 192 23.95 -1.45 0.19
CA THR A 192 24.45 -1.99 1.46
C THR A 192 24.45 -0.89 2.51
N VAL A 193 23.81 -1.14 3.66
CA VAL A 193 23.80 -0.24 4.82
C VAL A 193 24.09 -1.08 6.06
N ASP A 194 25.32 -1.02 6.56
CA ASP A 194 25.77 -1.95 7.60
C ASP A 194 24.98 -1.83 8.92
N PRO A 195 24.57 -2.96 9.54
CA PRO A 195 24.74 -4.33 9.05
C PRO A 195 23.67 -4.70 8.00
N THR A 196 24.11 -5.28 6.88
CA THR A 196 23.22 -5.88 5.86
C THR A 196 23.60 -7.34 5.63
N SER A 197 22.63 -8.23 5.54
CA SER A 197 22.85 -9.64 5.17
C SER A 197 21.83 -10.11 4.15
N ARG A 198 22.18 -11.18 3.41
CA ARG A 198 21.32 -11.76 2.38
C ARG A 198 21.23 -13.27 2.56
N ALA A 199 20.01 -13.78 2.47
CA ALA A 199 19.71 -15.21 2.47
C ALA A 199 18.75 -15.52 1.31
N GLY A 200 19.29 -16.09 0.23
CA GLY A 200 18.50 -16.43 -0.96
C GLY A 200 17.85 -15.21 -1.63
N ALA A 201 16.53 -15.15 -1.57
CA ALA A 201 15.68 -14.08 -2.11
C ALA A 201 15.30 -13.03 -1.05
N GLU A 202 15.88 -13.08 0.15
CA GLU A 202 15.61 -12.14 1.24
C GLU A 202 16.88 -11.35 1.59
N ILE A 203 16.73 -10.03 1.75
CA ILE A 203 17.76 -9.13 2.26
C ILE A 203 17.30 -8.59 3.61
N LYS A 204 18.17 -8.66 4.60
CA LYS A 204 17.98 -8.12 5.95
C LYS A 204 18.83 -6.86 6.12
N TYR A 205 18.21 -5.77 6.53
CA TYR A 205 18.83 -4.53 6.97
C TYR A 205 18.68 -4.39 8.48
N GLY A 206 19.80 -4.17 9.17
CA GLY A 206 19.87 -4.15 10.63
C GLY A 206 20.24 -5.53 11.22
N THR A 207 20.16 -5.71 12.53
CA THR A 207 19.47 -4.87 13.51
C THR A 207 20.13 -3.49 13.71
N TYR A 208 19.31 -2.45 13.77
CA TYR A 208 19.72 -1.10 14.15
C TYR A 208 19.18 -0.75 15.53
N TYR A 209 19.94 0.01 16.30
CA TYR A 209 19.57 0.41 17.66
C TYR A 209 19.46 1.93 17.78
N ASN A 210 18.57 2.36 18.68
CA ASN A 210 18.45 3.74 19.16
C ASN A 210 18.39 4.77 18.03
N ARG A 211 17.41 4.62 17.13
CA ARG A 211 17.19 5.51 16.00
C ARG A 211 16.26 6.66 16.37
N MET A 212 16.67 7.85 15.97
CA MET A 212 15.91 9.08 16.20
C MET A 212 14.63 9.11 15.35
N PRO A 213 13.58 9.81 15.82
CA PRO A 213 12.39 10.09 15.03
C PRO A 213 12.72 10.63 13.63
N ILE A 214 11.89 10.27 12.65
CA ILE A 214 11.92 10.85 11.29
C ILE A 214 13.28 10.65 10.58
N THR A 215 13.98 9.55 10.91
CA THR A 215 15.21 9.13 10.21
C THR A 215 14.88 8.42 8.89
N TYR A 216 15.66 8.67 7.84
CA TYR A 216 15.53 8.00 6.55
C TYR A 216 16.91 7.62 6.00
N LEU A 217 17.14 6.32 5.80
CA LEU A 217 18.35 5.77 5.16
C LEU A 217 17.97 5.12 3.83
N PRO A 218 18.20 5.76 2.67
CA PRO A 218 17.71 5.27 1.38
C PRO A 218 18.36 3.94 0.98
N ILE A 219 17.53 3.01 0.52
CA ILE A 219 17.96 1.76 -0.08
C ILE A 219 17.26 1.54 -1.42
N SER A 220 17.96 0.85 -2.32
CA SER A 220 17.43 0.44 -3.61
C SER A 220 17.81 -1.02 -3.86
N VAL A 221 16.89 -1.78 -4.44
CA VAL A 221 17.11 -3.17 -4.82
C VAL A 221 16.69 -3.34 -6.28
N ARG A 222 17.59 -3.89 -7.09
CA ARG A 222 17.34 -4.26 -8.48
C ARG A 222 17.28 -5.78 -8.61
N TYR A 223 16.17 -6.29 -9.11
CA TYR A 223 15.92 -7.73 -9.20
C TYR A 223 15.13 -8.09 -10.45
N GLU A 224 15.22 -9.36 -10.84
CA GLU A 224 14.46 -9.91 -11.96
C GLU A 224 13.01 -10.19 -11.56
N VAL A 225 12.09 -9.75 -12.41
CA VAL A 225 10.65 -9.98 -12.29
C VAL A 225 10.09 -10.65 -13.54
N GLY A 226 9.09 -11.51 -13.35
CA GLY A 226 8.30 -12.04 -14.45
C GLY A 226 7.38 -10.98 -15.05
N PRO A 227 6.79 -11.22 -16.23
CA PRO A 227 5.85 -10.29 -16.84
C PRO A 227 4.63 -10.10 -15.92
N PHE A 228 4.28 -8.85 -15.65
CA PHE A 228 3.07 -8.48 -14.91
C PHE A 228 2.17 -7.57 -15.74
N ALA A 229 0.88 -7.53 -15.38
CA ALA A 229 -0.11 -6.71 -16.06
C ALA A 229 -0.95 -5.97 -15.03
N VAL A 230 -1.35 -4.77 -15.42
CA VAL A 230 -2.23 -3.90 -14.64
C VAL A 230 -3.56 -3.82 -15.39
N VAL A 231 -4.65 -3.83 -14.64
CA VAL A 231 -5.98 -3.53 -15.17
C VAL A 231 -6.15 -2.03 -15.09
N GLU A 232 -6.08 -1.36 -16.25
CA GLU A 232 -6.27 0.09 -16.34
C GLU A 232 -7.70 0.46 -15.96
N LYS A 233 -8.69 -0.34 -16.38
CA LYS A 233 -10.09 -0.12 -16.06
C LYS A 233 -10.83 -1.44 -15.90
N LEU A 234 -11.58 -1.58 -14.81
CA LEU A 234 -12.53 -2.67 -14.58
C LEU A 234 -13.93 -2.08 -14.36
N GLU A 235 -14.82 -2.34 -15.30
CA GLU A 235 -16.23 -2.01 -15.19
C GLU A 235 -17.01 -3.28 -14.87
N ARG A 236 -17.57 -3.35 -13.66
CA ARG A 236 -18.43 -4.44 -13.21
C ARG A 236 -19.88 -4.01 -13.27
N GLU A 237 -20.72 -4.81 -13.90
CA GLU A 237 -22.17 -4.68 -13.89
C GLU A 237 -22.76 -5.87 -13.12
N VAL A 238 -23.60 -5.58 -12.12
CA VAL A 238 -24.33 -6.57 -11.34
C VAL A 238 -25.82 -6.36 -11.53
N ASP A 239 -26.44 -7.20 -12.36
CA ASP A 239 -27.88 -7.23 -12.64
C ASP A 239 -28.57 -8.18 -11.66
N ILE A 240 -29.39 -7.59 -10.78
CA ILE A 240 -30.17 -8.30 -9.77
C ILE A 240 -31.61 -8.37 -10.26
N PRO A 241 -32.10 -9.56 -10.67
CA PRO A 241 -33.47 -9.70 -11.12
C PRO A 241 -34.44 -9.83 -9.93
N ARG A 242 -35.75 -9.70 -10.21
CA ARG A 242 -36.81 -9.97 -9.22
C ARG A 242 -36.84 -11.44 -8.78
N GLN A 243 -36.46 -12.35 -9.69
CA GLN A 243 -36.40 -13.81 -9.49
C GLN A 243 -35.36 -14.40 -10.44
N GLY A 244 -34.72 -15.50 -10.05
CA GLY A 244 -33.78 -16.23 -10.90
C GLY A 244 -32.33 -16.07 -10.43
N HIS A 245 -31.45 -15.62 -11.32
CA HIS A 245 -30.01 -15.56 -11.08
C HIS A 245 -29.49 -14.13 -11.19
N ILE A 246 -28.69 -13.71 -10.21
CA ILE A 246 -27.90 -12.48 -10.31
C ILE A 246 -26.89 -12.68 -11.44
N LYS A 247 -26.77 -11.72 -12.35
CA LYS A 247 -25.78 -11.75 -13.42
C LYS A 247 -24.68 -10.76 -13.11
N VAL A 248 -23.44 -11.23 -13.12
CA VAL A 248 -22.26 -10.38 -13.00
C VAL A 248 -21.55 -10.36 -14.33
N THR A 249 -21.25 -9.17 -14.83
CA THR A 249 -20.48 -8.95 -16.07
C THR A 249 -19.32 -8.01 -15.76
N ASP A 250 -18.10 -8.47 -16.00
CA ASP A 250 -16.87 -7.71 -15.80
C ASP A 250 -16.22 -7.40 -17.14
N GLN A 251 -15.98 -6.12 -17.40
CA GLN A 251 -15.24 -5.64 -18.57
C GLN A 251 -13.85 -5.17 -18.14
N TYR A 252 -12.83 -5.87 -18.60
CA TYR A 252 -11.44 -5.57 -18.27
C TYR A 252 -10.78 -4.83 -19.43
N LYS A 253 -10.11 -3.73 -19.13
CA LYS A 253 -9.14 -3.06 -19.99
C LYS A 253 -7.76 -3.19 -19.35
N MET A 254 -6.84 -3.89 -20.00
CA MET A 254 -5.51 -4.15 -19.44
C MET A 254 -4.42 -3.36 -20.14
N ARG A 255 -3.35 -3.09 -19.39
CA ARG A 255 -2.09 -2.51 -19.86
C ARG A 255 -0.93 -3.35 -19.33
N HIS A 256 0.13 -3.47 -20.13
CA HIS A 256 1.39 -4.02 -19.65
C HIS A 256 2.20 -2.88 -19.01
N ASP A 257 2.52 -3.02 -17.73
CA ASP A 257 3.21 -2.00 -16.92
C ASP A 257 4.70 -2.37 -16.68
N GLY A 258 5.19 -3.42 -17.36
CA GLY A 258 6.59 -3.86 -17.35
C GLY A 258 7.44 -3.24 -18.48
N ALA A 259 8.71 -3.64 -18.56
CA ALA A 259 9.64 -3.14 -19.58
C ALA A 259 9.17 -3.47 -21.02
N TRP A 260 9.31 -2.50 -21.93
CA TRP A 260 8.73 -2.58 -23.26
C TRP A 260 9.55 -3.44 -24.23
N TYR A 261 8.89 -3.90 -25.28
CA TYR A 261 9.48 -4.72 -26.33
C TYR A 261 9.51 -3.98 -27.66
N LYS A 262 10.68 -3.86 -28.29
CA LYS A 262 10.81 -3.43 -29.68
C LYS A 262 10.75 -4.65 -30.56
N ARG A 263 9.59 -4.83 -31.16
CA ARG A 263 9.50 -5.59 -32.40
C ARG A 263 8.94 -4.69 -33.47
N ILE A 264 9.68 -4.56 -34.57
CA ILE A 264 9.12 -4.12 -35.84
C ILE A 264 8.19 -5.25 -36.27
N PHE A 265 6.90 -5.14 -35.95
CA PHE A 265 5.89 -6.08 -36.44
C PHE A 265 5.27 -5.48 -37.70
N SER A 266 5.54 -6.10 -38.84
CA SER A 266 4.91 -5.83 -40.13
C SER A 266 3.54 -6.52 -40.25
N ARG A 267 2.68 -6.37 -39.24
CA ARG A 267 1.26 -6.77 -39.33
C ARG A 267 0.37 -5.57 -38.95
N PRO A 268 -0.39 -5.00 -39.89
CA PRO A 268 -1.16 -3.78 -39.67
C PRO A 268 -2.43 -3.98 -38.83
N GLU A 269 -2.82 -5.22 -38.49
CA GLU A 269 -4.06 -5.51 -37.78
C GLU A 269 -3.81 -6.27 -36.47
N CYS A 270 -4.30 -5.69 -35.37
CA CYS A 270 -4.46 -6.38 -34.10
C CYS A 270 -5.50 -7.50 -34.29
N PRO A 271 -5.14 -8.80 -34.19
CA PRO A 271 -6.13 -9.85 -34.32
C PRO A 271 -7.12 -9.70 -33.15
N ARG A 272 -8.41 -9.62 -33.42
CA ARG A 272 -9.47 -9.79 -32.41
C ARG A 272 -9.44 -11.24 -31.92
N ILE A 273 -8.46 -11.56 -31.08
CA ILE A 273 -8.41 -12.83 -30.38
C ILE A 273 -9.49 -12.72 -29.31
N TRP A 274 -10.66 -13.28 -29.57
CA TRP A 274 -11.56 -13.67 -28.48
C TRP A 274 -10.75 -14.56 -27.55
N PRO A 275 -10.53 -14.20 -26.27
CA PRO A 275 -9.95 -15.16 -25.34
C PRO A 275 -10.89 -16.35 -25.28
N PHE A 276 -10.50 -17.45 -25.91
CA PHE A 276 -11.19 -18.71 -25.72
C PHE A 276 -10.93 -19.13 -24.27
N ALA A 277 -11.93 -18.99 -23.42
CA ALA A 277 -11.91 -19.54 -22.07
C ALA A 277 -11.99 -21.06 -22.17
N ASN A 278 -10.85 -21.71 -22.43
CA ASN A 278 -10.78 -23.16 -22.39
C ASN A 278 -10.28 -23.58 -21.01
N THR A 279 -11.16 -24.27 -20.29
CA THR A 279 -10.97 -25.07 -19.08
C THR A 279 -11.46 -24.42 -17.78
N LEU A 280 -12.68 -24.81 -17.40
CA LEU A 280 -13.15 -24.81 -16.01
C LEU A 280 -12.46 -25.99 -15.30
N SER A 281 -11.61 -25.72 -14.32
CA SER A 281 -11.13 -26.77 -13.42
C SER A 281 -11.46 -26.38 -11.98
N SER A 282 -12.41 -27.11 -11.39
CA SER A 282 -12.73 -27.03 -9.98
C SER A 282 -12.32 -28.36 -9.35
N SER A 283 -11.32 -28.33 -8.46
CA SER A 283 -10.97 -29.47 -7.61
C SER A 283 -11.76 -29.46 -6.28
N ILE A 284 -12.45 -28.36 -5.96
CA ILE A 284 -13.09 -28.12 -4.66
C ILE A 284 -14.48 -27.52 -4.90
N LYS A 285 -15.51 -28.12 -4.27
CA LYS A 285 -16.94 -27.80 -4.46
C LYS A 285 -17.35 -26.33 -4.20
N ASP A 286 -16.48 -25.53 -3.59
CA ASP A 286 -16.82 -24.17 -3.12
C ASP A 286 -15.99 -23.05 -3.79
N ARG A 287 -15.14 -23.36 -4.79
CA ARG A 287 -14.32 -22.35 -5.49
C ARG A 287 -14.25 -22.60 -7.00
N LEU A 288 -14.71 -21.63 -7.78
CA LEU A 288 -14.57 -21.61 -9.23
C LEU A 288 -13.29 -20.84 -9.61
N TYR A 289 -12.32 -21.55 -10.18
CA TYR A 289 -11.13 -20.94 -10.77
C TYR A 289 -11.32 -20.80 -12.28
N PHE A 290 -11.21 -19.57 -12.78
CA PHE A 290 -11.20 -19.28 -14.21
C PHE A 290 -9.75 -19.08 -14.65
N THR A 291 -9.22 -20.01 -15.45
CA THR A 291 -7.93 -19.81 -16.11
C THR A 291 -8.18 -19.20 -17.48
N LEU A 292 -7.88 -17.91 -17.63
CA LEU A 292 -7.91 -17.25 -18.92
C LEU A 292 -6.63 -17.59 -19.69
N LEU A 293 -6.76 -18.46 -20.69
CA LEU A 293 -5.69 -18.72 -21.66
C LEU A 293 -5.65 -17.56 -22.65
N GLN A 294 -4.89 -16.52 -22.32
CA GLN A 294 -4.61 -15.47 -23.29
C GLN A 294 -3.51 -15.92 -24.25
N GLY A 295 -3.75 -15.75 -25.55
CA GLY A 295 -2.72 -15.86 -26.57
C GLY A 295 -1.55 -14.92 -26.26
N PRO A 296 -0.38 -15.16 -26.85
CA PRO A 296 0.83 -14.49 -26.40
C PRO A 296 0.75 -12.98 -26.66
N ARG A 297 0.99 -12.20 -25.60
CA ARG A 297 0.82 -10.74 -25.58
C ARG A 297 2.02 -10.07 -26.24
N TYR A 298 1.83 -9.47 -27.42
CA TYR A 298 2.91 -8.79 -28.13
C TYR A 298 2.44 -7.46 -28.73
N GLY A 299 3.01 -6.34 -28.28
CA GLY A 299 2.96 -5.05 -28.96
C GLY A 299 2.16 -3.94 -28.26
N TRP A 300 2.60 -2.70 -28.48
CA TRP A 300 2.06 -1.45 -27.92
C TRP A 300 0.71 -1.00 -28.50
N HIS A 301 0.20 -1.70 -29.52
CA HIS A 301 -1.04 -1.35 -30.23
C HIS A 301 -2.27 -2.14 -29.81
N CYS A 302 -2.11 -3.15 -28.95
CA CYS A 302 -3.21 -4.01 -28.51
C CYS A 302 -3.31 -3.93 -26.98
N THR A 303 -4.07 -2.99 -26.43
CA THR A 303 -4.56 -3.08 -25.04
C THR A 303 -5.60 -4.20 -25.03
N PRO A 304 -5.31 -5.39 -24.48
CA PRO A 304 -6.27 -6.45 -24.50
C PRO A 304 -7.44 -6.05 -23.60
N SER A 305 -8.63 -6.12 -24.17
CA SER A 305 -9.88 -6.03 -23.44
C SER A 305 -10.59 -7.37 -23.53
N PHE A 306 -11.22 -7.78 -22.42
CA PHE A 306 -12.03 -8.98 -22.39
C PHE A 306 -13.21 -8.80 -21.45
N ILE A 307 -14.25 -9.59 -21.70
CA ILE A 307 -15.46 -9.62 -20.88
C ILE A 307 -15.53 -10.99 -20.23
N ALA A 308 -15.73 -11.03 -18.93
CA ALA A 308 -16.02 -12.24 -18.17
C ALA A 308 -17.38 -12.08 -17.49
N GLY A 309 -18.20 -13.12 -17.49
CA GLY A 309 -19.50 -13.07 -16.83
C GLY A 309 -19.89 -14.40 -16.20
N TYR A 310 -20.64 -14.33 -15.12
CA TYR A 310 -21.14 -15.50 -14.39
C TYR A 310 -22.50 -15.21 -13.76
N GLY A 311 -23.26 -16.27 -13.48
CA GLY A 311 -24.55 -16.21 -12.80
C GLY A 311 -24.45 -16.78 -11.38
N LEU A 312 -25.13 -16.15 -10.43
CA LEU A 312 -25.26 -16.63 -9.04
C LEU A 312 -26.75 -16.84 -8.71
N PRO A 313 -27.15 -17.90 -7.97
CA PRO A 313 -28.54 -18.09 -7.56
C PRO A 313 -28.97 -16.96 -6.62
N LEU A 314 -30.06 -16.25 -6.94
CA LEU A 314 -30.48 -15.09 -6.13
C LEU A 314 -30.82 -15.48 -4.67
N GLU A 315 -31.38 -16.67 -4.48
CA GLU A 315 -31.83 -17.18 -3.18
C GLU A 315 -30.69 -17.32 -2.15
N ASP A 316 -29.46 -17.53 -2.60
CA ASP A 316 -28.29 -17.68 -1.73
C ASP A 316 -27.76 -16.33 -1.19
N PHE A 317 -28.12 -15.22 -1.85
CA PHE A 317 -27.56 -13.90 -1.58
C PHE A 317 -28.60 -12.85 -1.17
N LEU A 318 -29.90 -13.16 -1.29
CA LEU A 318 -31.00 -12.28 -0.92
C LEU A 318 -31.52 -12.62 0.47
N PHE A 319 -31.45 -11.65 1.39
CA PHE A 319 -31.85 -11.81 2.78
C PHE A 319 -32.91 -10.79 3.17
N GLU A 320 -33.66 -11.09 4.22
CA GLU A 320 -34.65 -10.20 4.82
C GLU A 320 -34.24 -9.84 6.25
N SER A 321 -34.21 -8.54 6.53
CA SER A 321 -33.97 -8.00 7.87
C SER A 321 -35.24 -8.09 8.71
N VAL A 322 -35.09 -8.03 10.04
CA VAL A 322 -36.20 -8.01 11.01
C VAL A 322 -37.18 -6.86 10.72
N ASP A 323 -36.69 -5.76 10.17
CA ASP A 323 -37.49 -4.59 9.78
C ASP A 323 -38.28 -4.78 8.47
N GLY A 324 -38.26 -5.97 7.86
CA GLY A 324 -38.90 -6.27 6.57
C GLY A 324 -38.16 -5.73 5.35
N ARG A 325 -36.94 -5.19 5.54
CA ARG A 325 -36.07 -4.72 4.45
C ARG A 325 -35.33 -5.89 3.81
N ARG A 326 -35.28 -5.95 2.48
CA ARG A 326 -34.44 -6.91 1.76
C ARG A 326 -33.06 -6.34 1.53
N TYR A 327 -32.03 -7.15 1.70
CA TYR A 327 -30.65 -6.77 1.42
C TYR A 327 -29.91 -7.90 0.71
N ILE A 328 -28.90 -7.51 -0.07
CA ILE A 328 -28.05 -8.44 -0.81
C ILE A 328 -26.67 -8.43 -0.18
N ASN A 329 -26.17 -9.61 0.18
CA ASN A 329 -24.85 -9.78 0.75
C ASN A 329 -23.92 -10.42 -0.27
N LEU A 330 -23.43 -9.62 -1.22
CA LEU A 330 -22.53 -10.04 -2.29
C LEU A 330 -21.27 -9.17 -2.28
N THR A 331 -20.12 -9.78 -2.57
CA THR A 331 -18.87 -9.04 -2.78
C THR A 331 -18.90 -8.31 -4.12
N PHE A 332 -18.97 -6.98 -4.07
CA PHE A 332 -18.86 -6.11 -5.25
C PHE A 332 -17.41 -5.75 -5.61
N GLY A 333 -16.41 -6.42 -5.02
CA GLY A 333 -14.98 -6.16 -5.26
C GLY A 333 -14.37 -6.94 -6.42
N ILE A 334 -13.07 -6.72 -6.66
CA ILE A 334 -12.30 -7.33 -7.76
C ILE A 334 -12.20 -8.85 -7.54
N PRO A 335 -12.56 -9.70 -8.53
CA PRO A 335 -12.58 -11.15 -8.37
C PRO A 335 -11.20 -11.80 -8.58
N GLN A 336 -10.19 -11.03 -8.98
CA GLN A 336 -8.86 -11.51 -9.34
C GLN A 336 -7.87 -11.28 -8.20
N LEU A 337 -7.17 -12.34 -7.79
CA LEU A 337 -6.11 -12.26 -6.79
C LEU A 337 -4.86 -11.57 -7.39
N ASP A 338 -4.13 -10.85 -6.54
CA ASP A 338 -2.83 -10.23 -6.84
C ASP A 338 -2.82 -9.36 -8.12
N THR A 339 -3.95 -8.70 -8.40
CA THR A 339 -4.12 -7.83 -9.57
C THR A 339 -4.27 -6.39 -9.14
N VAL A 340 -3.49 -5.50 -9.77
CA VAL A 340 -3.60 -4.06 -9.60
C VAL A 340 -4.65 -3.54 -10.57
N VAL A 341 -5.58 -2.75 -10.04
CA VAL A 341 -6.67 -2.11 -10.80
C VAL A 341 -6.61 -0.61 -10.56
N ASP A 342 -6.39 0.17 -11.62
CA ASP A 342 -6.21 1.63 -11.54
C ASP A 342 -7.57 2.33 -11.37
N ASP A 343 -8.58 1.89 -12.13
CA ASP A 343 -9.94 2.40 -12.09
C ASP A 343 -10.94 1.23 -11.98
N PHE A 344 -11.72 1.21 -10.89
CA PHE A 344 -12.73 0.20 -10.63
C PHE A 344 -14.10 0.85 -10.39
N ALA A 345 -15.05 0.52 -11.25
CA ALA A 345 -16.43 0.96 -11.13
C ALA A 345 -17.37 -0.24 -11.06
N THR A 346 -18.30 -0.22 -10.12
CA THR A 346 -19.38 -1.21 -10.03
C THR A 346 -20.73 -0.55 -10.21
N THR A 347 -21.48 -0.97 -11.22
CA THR A 347 -22.86 -0.57 -11.48
C THR A 347 -23.78 -1.68 -10.99
N VAL A 348 -24.66 -1.36 -10.03
CA VAL A 348 -25.65 -2.29 -9.50
C VAL A 348 -27.03 -1.95 -10.07
N ILE A 349 -27.59 -2.88 -10.85
CA ILE A 349 -28.92 -2.74 -11.45
C ILE A 349 -29.92 -3.49 -10.59
N LEU A 350 -30.88 -2.76 -10.01
CA LEU A 350 -31.91 -3.31 -9.13
C LEU A 350 -33.22 -3.57 -9.87
N PRO A 351 -34.06 -4.49 -9.38
CA PRO A 351 -35.37 -4.75 -9.98
C PRO A 351 -36.26 -3.50 -9.99
N GLU A 352 -37.08 -3.39 -11.03
CA GLU A 352 -38.14 -2.38 -11.12
C GLU A 352 -39.04 -2.44 -9.87
N GLY A 353 -39.27 -1.28 -9.24
CA GLY A 353 -40.03 -1.16 -8.00
C GLY A 353 -39.20 -1.15 -6.71
N SER A 354 -37.87 -1.26 -6.80
CA SER A 354 -36.96 -1.04 -5.66
C SER A 354 -37.05 0.42 -5.19
N LYS A 355 -37.24 0.64 -3.88
CA LYS A 355 -37.39 1.97 -3.29
C LYS A 355 -36.28 2.23 -2.27
N ASN A 356 -35.68 3.41 -2.32
CA ASN A 356 -34.66 3.89 -1.38
C ASN A 356 -33.47 2.93 -1.21
N PRO A 357 -32.74 2.59 -2.29
CA PRO A 357 -31.55 1.75 -2.17
C PRO A 357 -30.48 2.42 -1.30
N GLN A 358 -29.81 1.64 -0.46
CA GLN A 358 -28.70 2.10 0.38
C GLN A 358 -27.53 1.12 0.23
N ALA A 359 -26.35 1.67 -0.09
CA ALA A 359 -25.12 0.91 -0.14
C ALA A 359 -24.39 1.00 1.21
N VAL A 360 -23.90 -0.12 1.71
CA VAL A 360 -23.02 -0.19 2.88
C VAL A 360 -21.64 -0.58 2.37
N VAL A 361 -20.68 0.33 2.44
CA VAL A 361 -19.31 0.12 1.96
C VAL A 361 -18.36 0.32 3.13
N HIS A 362 -17.41 -0.60 3.29
CA HIS A 362 -16.45 -0.60 4.41
C HIS A 362 -15.14 0.13 4.11
N PHE A 363 -15.06 0.79 2.95
CA PHE A 363 -13.88 1.51 2.49
C PHE A 363 -14.30 2.82 1.80
N PRO A 364 -13.43 3.84 1.74
CA PRO A 364 -13.73 5.10 1.06
C PRO A 364 -14.12 4.85 -0.40
N THR A 365 -15.32 5.23 -0.80
CA THR A 365 -15.84 5.03 -2.16
C THR A 365 -16.73 6.20 -2.53
N LYS A 366 -16.60 6.65 -3.78
CA LYS A 366 -17.53 7.62 -4.37
C LYS A 366 -18.77 6.87 -4.83
N ILE A 367 -19.92 7.19 -4.23
CA ILE A 367 -21.22 6.63 -4.60
C ILE A 367 -21.93 7.71 -5.41
N ASP A 368 -22.13 7.45 -6.70
CA ASP A 368 -22.79 8.35 -7.64
C ASP A 368 -24.25 7.95 -7.88
#